data_AF-A0A2V8HPW3-F1
#
_entry.id   AF-A0A2V8HPW3-F1
#
_cell.length_a   1.000
_cell.length_b   1.000
_cell.length_c   1.000
_cell.angle_alpha   90.00
_cell.angle_beta   90.00
_cell.angle_gamma   90.00
#
_symmetry.space_group_name_H-M   'P 1'
#
loop_
_entity.id
_entity.type
_entity.pdbx_description
1 polymer ?
#
loop_
_entity_poly.entity_id
_entity_poly.type
_entity_poly.pdbx_seq_one_letter_code
_entity_poly.pdbx_strand_id
1 'polypeptide(L)'
;MPMKRLLLLAALVLCACGKTQAGPPIPFDEEGACPFQCCTYRDWSVEWATDLHADRRDDSPVAFHAALDDTVTALTGVVTTTKVGRATAKRQVTVGSKRTTVAAGEPIYLLRHLPGGDWKIWVNGVTDEQYIPAGPGYCTGEQQSSDECAMTVLEQPDVVWWAKVRDALGREGWTREVDHFGNIDACG
;
A
#
# COMPACT_ATOMS: atom_id res chain seq x y z
N MET A 1 -71.80 22.20 4.15
CA MET A 1 -70.35 22.43 4.20
C MET A 1 -69.64 21.09 4.33
N PRO A 2 -68.89 20.60 3.31
CA PRO A 2 -67.90 19.55 3.52
C PRO A 2 -66.47 20.07 3.30
N MET A 3 -65.62 19.75 4.28
CA MET A 3 -64.21 20.13 4.41
C MET A 3 -63.35 19.66 3.23
N LYS A 4 -62.67 20.62 2.62
CA LYS A 4 -61.61 20.44 1.62
C LYS A 4 -60.36 19.93 2.35
N ARG A 5 -60.05 18.63 2.25
CA ARG A 5 -58.79 18.06 2.77
C ARG A 5 -57.66 18.49 1.84
N LEU A 6 -56.85 19.44 2.31
CA LEU A 6 -55.60 19.85 1.67
C LEU A 6 -54.57 18.73 1.91
N LEU A 7 -54.22 17.99 0.86
CA LEU A 7 -53.08 17.07 0.86
C LEU A 7 -51.80 17.89 0.66
N LEU A 8 -51.06 18.13 1.75
CA LEU A 8 -49.69 18.63 1.71
C LEU A 8 -48.76 17.47 1.32
N LEU A 9 -48.26 17.48 0.09
CA LEU A 9 -47.12 16.65 -0.31
C LEU A 9 -45.85 17.25 0.30
N ALA A 10 -45.35 16.63 1.35
CA ALA A 10 -44.01 16.89 1.87
C ALA A 10 -42.98 16.23 0.95
N ALA A 11 -42.26 17.03 0.16
CA ALA A 11 -41.13 16.54 -0.63
C ALA A 11 -39.96 16.25 0.32
N LEU A 12 -39.69 14.97 0.62
CA LEU A 12 -38.44 14.55 1.25
C LEU A 12 -37.31 14.74 0.23
N VAL A 13 -36.56 15.82 0.37
CA VAL A 13 -35.26 15.98 -0.27
C VAL A 13 -34.30 15.01 0.44
N LEU A 14 -34.11 13.82 -0.14
CA LEU A 14 -32.99 12.96 0.25
C LEU A 14 -31.70 13.66 -0.17
N CYS A 15 -31.06 14.32 0.79
CA CYS A 15 -29.69 14.75 0.66
C CYS A 15 -28.82 13.48 0.56
N ALA A 16 -28.52 13.07 -0.67
CA ALA A 16 -27.54 12.01 -0.93
C ALA A 16 -26.18 12.54 -0.50
N CYS A 17 -25.83 12.32 0.77
CA CYS A 17 -24.47 12.45 1.24
C CYS A 17 -23.67 11.38 0.48
N GLY A 18 -22.95 11.78 -0.56
CA GLY A 18 -22.05 10.89 -1.29
C GLY A 18 -21.16 10.21 -0.26
N LYS A 19 -21.20 8.87 -0.22
CA LYS A 19 -20.33 8.11 0.67
C LYS A 19 -18.91 8.27 0.12
N THR A 20 -18.16 9.25 0.63
CA THR A 20 -16.72 9.28 0.40
C THR A 20 -16.17 7.94 0.83
N GLN A 21 -15.55 7.21 -0.09
CA GLN A 21 -14.96 5.91 0.20
C GLN A 21 -14.00 6.07 1.39
N ALA A 22 -14.24 5.31 2.47
CA ALA A 22 -13.31 5.31 3.59
C ALA A 22 -12.00 4.65 3.16
N GLY A 23 -10.89 5.31 3.51
CA GLY A 23 -9.55 4.74 3.33
C GLY A 23 -9.35 3.46 4.16
N PRO A 24 -8.28 2.71 3.90
CA PRO A 24 -7.90 1.58 4.73
C PRO A 24 -7.60 2.04 6.17
N PRO A 25 -7.77 1.15 7.17
CA PRO A 25 -7.22 1.41 8.49
C PRO A 25 -5.69 1.55 8.40
N ILE A 26 -5.13 2.48 9.17
CA ILE A 26 -3.68 2.72 9.24
C ILE A 26 -3.19 2.46 10.68
N PRO A 27 -2.03 1.81 10.86
CA PRO A 27 -1.16 1.23 9.83
C PRO A 27 -1.83 0.07 9.07
N PHE A 28 -1.51 -0.05 7.77
CA PHE A 28 -1.97 -1.17 6.94
C PHE A 28 -0.79 -2.12 6.71
N ASP A 29 -0.89 -3.34 7.26
CA ASP A 29 0.16 -4.35 7.17
C ASP A 29 -0.11 -5.33 6.02
N GLU A 30 0.90 -5.55 5.20
CA GLU A 30 0.93 -6.63 4.22
C GLU A 30 1.97 -7.68 4.65
N GLU A 31 1.47 -8.74 5.30
CA GLU A 31 2.26 -9.85 5.83
C GLU A 31 2.86 -10.70 4.68
N GLY A 32 4.12 -11.09 4.83
CA GLY A 32 4.86 -11.87 3.82
C GLY A 32 5.15 -11.10 2.53
N ALA A 33 4.92 -9.79 2.51
CA ALA A 33 5.11 -8.97 1.32
C ALA A 33 6.59 -8.87 0.93
N CYS A 34 6.81 -8.87 -0.38
CA CYS A 34 8.11 -8.61 -0.99
C CYS A 34 8.13 -7.15 -1.47
N PRO A 35 8.94 -6.27 -0.85
CA PRO A 35 8.84 -4.83 -1.12
C PRO A 35 9.38 -4.43 -2.49
N PHE A 36 10.25 -5.24 -3.10
CA PHE A 36 10.87 -4.94 -4.39
C PHE A 36 11.03 -6.22 -5.24
N GLN A 37 11.42 -6.05 -6.50
CA GLN A 37 11.55 -7.16 -7.46
C GLN A 37 12.61 -8.17 -7.00
N CYS A 38 12.35 -9.47 -7.13
CA CYS A 38 13.30 -10.53 -6.76
C CYS A 38 13.69 -10.61 -5.28
N CYS A 39 13.04 -9.90 -4.35
CA CYS A 39 13.40 -10.06 -2.94
C CYS A 39 13.20 -11.52 -2.48
N THR A 40 14.04 -11.96 -1.56
CA THR A 40 14.02 -13.33 -1.04
C THR A 40 14.27 -13.36 0.47
N TYR A 41 13.50 -14.19 1.17
CA TYR A 41 13.73 -14.53 2.57
C TYR A 41 14.60 -15.79 2.63
N ARG A 42 15.90 -15.59 2.88
CA ARG A 42 16.95 -16.61 2.89
C ARG A 42 18.07 -16.16 3.82
N ASP A 43 19.23 -16.80 3.73
CA ASP A 43 20.42 -16.32 4.43
C ASP A 43 20.89 -14.98 3.84
N TRP A 44 20.87 -13.94 4.67
CA TRP A 44 21.32 -12.59 4.38
C TRP A 44 22.66 -12.35 5.08
N SER A 45 23.55 -11.63 4.41
CA SER A 45 24.81 -11.16 5.00
C SER A 45 24.58 -9.84 5.73
N VAL A 46 25.16 -9.69 6.92
CA VAL A 46 25.10 -8.43 7.67
C VAL A 46 26.24 -7.54 7.20
N GLU A 47 25.90 -6.50 6.42
CA GLU A 47 26.87 -5.57 5.84
C GLU A 47 27.14 -4.37 6.75
N TRP A 48 26.22 -4.08 7.69
CA TRP A 48 26.45 -3.16 8.80
C TRP A 48 25.87 -3.72 10.11
N ALA A 49 26.59 -3.51 11.21
CA ALA A 49 26.16 -3.95 12.53
C ALA A 49 24.77 -3.38 12.86
N THR A 50 23.85 -4.23 13.30
CA THR A 50 22.42 -3.89 13.36
C THR A 50 21.78 -4.45 14.63
N ASP A 51 20.95 -3.63 15.28
CA ASP A 51 20.10 -4.07 16.38
C ASP A 51 18.81 -4.68 15.84
N LEU A 52 18.47 -5.87 16.32
CA LEU A 52 17.24 -6.56 15.99
C LEU A 52 16.31 -6.48 17.19
N HIS A 53 15.11 -5.94 16.99
CA HIS A 53 14.12 -5.67 18.02
C HIS A 53 13.17 -6.86 18.25
N ALA A 54 12.63 -6.99 19.46
CA ALA A 54 11.68 -8.07 19.78
C ALA A 54 10.36 -7.99 18.98
N ASP A 55 9.92 -6.78 18.64
CA ASP A 55 8.67 -6.49 17.92
C ASP A 55 8.86 -5.39 16.85
N ARG A 56 7.90 -5.28 15.92
CA ARG A 56 7.84 -4.28 14.84
C ARG A 56 7.44 -2.87 15.32
N ARG A 57 8.22 -2.28 16.22
CA ARG A 57 8.02 -0.91 16.71
C ARG A 57 9.32 -0.31 17.25
N ASP A 58 9.46 0.99 17.08
CA ASP A 58 10.70 1.73 17.37
C ASP A 58 11.11 1.69 18.85
N ASP A 59 10.15 1.56 19.77
CA ASP A 59 10.38 1.48 21.21
C ASP A 59 10.52 0.03 21.72
N SER A 60 10.53 -0.96 20.82
CA SER A 60 10.72 -2.35 21.19
C SER A 60 12.14 -2.57 21.73
N PRO A 61 12.32 -3.35 22.82
CA PRO A 61 13.64 -3.73 23.29
C PRO A 61 14.42 -4.49 22.19
N VAL A 62 15.74 -4.32 22.21
CA VAL A 62 16.66 -5.10 21.37
C VAL A 62 16.65 -6.55 21.84
N ALA A 63 16.32 -7.47 20.93
CA ALA A 63 16.36 -8.90 21.14
C ALA A 63 17.79 -9.45 20.99
N PHE A 64 18.50 -8.99 19.97
CA PHE A 64 19.93 -9.26 19.79
C PHE A 64 20.60 -8.24 18.88
N HIS A 65 21.93 -8.22 18.93
CA HIS A 65 22.79 -7.46 18.02
C HIS A 65 23.42 -8.41 17.01
N ALA A 66 23.32 -8.07 15.72
CA ALA A 66 24.02 -8.75 14.63
C ALA A 66 25.27 -7.95 14.27
N ALA A 67 26.43 -8.59 14.29
CA ALA A 67 27.70 -7.96 13.96
C ALA A 67 27.92 -7.88 12.44
N LEU A 68 28.79 -6.96 12.02
CA LEU A 68 29.31 -6.96 10.65
C LEU A 68 29.87 -8.36 10.29
N ASP A 69 29.61 -8.80 9.06
CA ASP A 69 29.99 -10.10 8.50
C ASP A 69 29.26 -11.31 9.10
N ASP A 70 28.31 -11.11 10.03
CA ASP A 70 27.39 -12.18 10.45
C ASP A 70 26.51 -12.63 9.28
N THR A 71 25.95 -13.84 9.42
CA THR A 71 24.86 -14.32 8.57
C THR A 71 23.61 -14.51 9.41
N VAL A 72 22.48 -14.01 8.92
CA VAL A 72 21.17 -14.25 9.52
C VAL A 72 20.24 -14.90 8.50
N THR A 73 19.36 -15.79 8.94
CA THR A 73 18.29 -16.30 8.08
C THR A 73 17.09 -15.36 8.17
N ALA A 74 16.76 -14.68 7.07
CA ALA A 74 15.52 -13.95 6.96
C ALA A 74 14.33 -14.91 6.83
N LEU A 75 13.34 -14.73 7.72
CA LEU A 75 12.22 -15.64 7.89
C LEU A 75 10.97 -15.16 7.15
N THR A 76 10.70 -13.86 7.22
CA THR A 76 9.53 -13.20 6.62
C THR A 76 9.72 -11.69 6.69
N GLY A 77 8.77 -10.93 6.15
CA GLY A 77 8.70 -9.50 6.34
C GLY A 77 7.29 -8.97 6.21
N VAL A 78 7.12 -7.73 6.63
CA VAL A 78 5.85 -7.01 6.60
C VAL A 78 6.08 -5.64 6.01
N VAL A 79 5.33 -5.30 4.97
CA VAL A 79 5.30 -3.93 4.45
C VAL A 79 4.14 -3.21 5.10
N THR A 80 4.45 -2.21 5.90
CA THR A 80 3.49 -1.40 6.64
C THR A 80 3.32 -0.05 5.95
N THR A 81 2.12 0.22 5.43
CA THR A 81 1.74 1.58 5.01
C THR A 81 1.38 2.40 6.24
N THR A 82 2.16 3.43 6.55
CA THR A 82 1.95 4.33 7.70
C THR A 82 1.22 5.61 7.31
N LYS A 83 1.22 5.96 6.02
CA LYS A 83 0.39 7.01 5.43
C LYS A 83 -0.12 6.54 4.08
N VAL A 84 -1.43 6.61 3.86
CA VAL A 84 -2.00 6.29 2.54
C VAL A 84 -1.64 7.36 1.51
N GLY A 85 -1.30 6.93 0.31
CA GLY A 85 -1.28 7.80 -0.86
C GLY A 85 -2.69 7.96 -1.43
N ARG A 86 -2.84 8.90 -2.37
CA ARG A 86 -4.11 9.14 -3.06
C ARG A 86 -3.87 9.39 -4.53
N ALA A 87 -4.68 8.77 -5.37
CA ALA A 87 -4.90 9.14 -6.75
C ALA A 87 -6.35 9.60 -6.95
N THR A 88 -6.58 10.34 -8.03
CA THR A 88 -7.92 10.73 -8.47
C THR A 88 -8.09 10.48 -9.96
N ALA A 89 -9.34 10.33 -10.39
CA ALA A 89 -9.68 10.19 -11.80
C ALA A 89 -10.43 11.43 -12.31
N LYS A 90 -10.04 11.94 -13.49
CA LYS A 90 -10.66 13.10 -14.15
C LYS A 90 -12.05 12.80 -14.71
N ARG A 91 -12.36 11.53 -14.91
CA ARG A 91 -13.65 10.98 -15.36
C ARG A 91 -13.91 9.66 -14.64
N GLN A 92 -15.09 9.08 -14.83
CA GLN A 92 -15.33 7.72 -14.36
C GLN A 92 -14.33 6.75 -15.00
N VAL A 93 -13.77 5.86 -14.18
CA VAL A 93 -12.79 4.84 -14.59
C VAL A 93 -13.15 3.49 -14.01
N THR A 94 -12.64 2.44 -14.63
CA THR A 94 -12.63 1.08 -14.10
C THR A 94 -11.22 0.73 -13.66
N VAL A 95 -11.05 0.34 -12.39
CA VAL A 95 -9.73 0.07 -11.80
C VAL A 95 -9.61 -1.36 -11.29
N GLY A 96 -8.37 -1.86 -11.33
CA GLY A 96 -8.00 -3.13 -10.73
C GLY A 96 -8.50 -4.36 -11.48
N SER A 97 -7.97 -5.51 -11.08
CA SER A 97 -8.37 -6.83 -11.60
C SER A 97 -9.85 -7.14 -11.37
N LYS A 98 -10.43 -6.60 -10.30
CA LYS A 98 -11.85 -6.74 -9.95
C LYS A 98 -12.76 -5.81 -10.75
N ARG A 99 -12.19 -4.95 -11.61
CA ARG A 99 -12.91 -4.02 -12.48
C ARG A 99 -13.88 -3.13 -11.71
N THR A 100 -13.39 -2.53 -10.62
CA THR A 100 -14.20 -1.65 -9.77
C THR A 100 -14.40 -0.31 -10.46
N THR A 101 -15.64 0.14 -10.61
CA THR A 101 -15.94 1.47 -11.13
C THR A 101 -15.72 2.53 -10.04
N VAL A 102 -14.97 3.58 -10.35
CA VAL A 102 -14.72 4.73 -9.49
C VAL A 102 -15.20 5.99 -10.20
N ALA A 103 -16.01 6.80 -9.52
CA ALA A 103 -16.51 8.03 -10.10
C ALA A 103 -15.41 9.11 -10.21
N ALA A 104 -15.62 10.10 -11.08
CA ALA A 104 -14.70 11.22 -11.19
C ALA A 104 -14.59 11.95 -9.84
N GLY A 105 -13.36 12.22 -9.40
CA GLY A 105 -13.08 12.89 -8.13
C GLY A 105 -13.16 12.01 -6.88
N GLU A 106 -13.64 10.77 -6.97
CA GLU A 106 -13.53 9.83 -5.84
C GLU A 106 -12.08 9.40 -5.63
N PRO A 107 -11.65 9.21 -4.36
CA PRO A 107 -10.27 8.84 -4.08
C PRO A 107 -10.03 7.36 -4.41
N ILE A 108 -8.90 7.10 -5.07
CA ILE A 108 -8.27 5.78 -5.15
C ILE A 108 -7.10 5.82 -4.17
N TYR A 109 -7.15 5.04 -3.10
CA TYR A 109 -6.09 5.04 -2.10
C TYR A 109 -4.93 4.17 -2.56
N LEU A 110 -3.71 4.67 -2.38
CA LEU A 110 -2.48 3.96 -2.74
C LEU A 110 -1.82 3.44 -1.46
N LEU A 111 -1.47 2.16 -1.43
CA LEU A 111 -0.85 1.51 -0.28
C LEU A 111 0.67 1.44 -0.44
N ARG A 112 1.13 0.90 -1.57
CA ARG A 112 2.55 0.82 -1.94
C ARG A 112 2.71 0.64 -3.44
N HIS A 113 3.90 0.96 -3.92
CA HIS A 113 4.30 0.61 -5.27
C HIS A 113 4.68 -0.88 -5.33
N LEU A 114 4.36 -1.54 -6.44
CA LEU A 114 4.67 -2.93 -6.72
C LEU A 114 5.82 -3.02 -7.73
N PRO A 115 6.58 -4.14 -7.73
CA PRO A 115 7.44 -4.46 -8.85
C PRO A 115 6.66 -4.44 -10.16
N GLY A 116 7.19 -3.79 -11.20
CA GLY A 116 6.54 -3.71 -12.52
C GLY A 116 5.78 -2.41 -12.82
N GLY A 117 5.65 -1.49 -11.84
CA GLY A 117 5.04 -0.18 -12.07
C GLY A 117 3.61 -0.03 -11.54
N ASP A 118 3.01 -1.11 -11.06
CA ASP A 118 1.65 -1.10 -10.50
C ASP A 118 1.63 -0.54 -9.08
N TRP A 119 0.46 -0.06 -8.67
CA TRP A 119 0.15 0.28 -7.29
C TRP A 119 -0.70 -0.80 -6.66
N LYS A 120 -0.39 -1.16 -5.41
CA LYS A 120 -1.38 -1.77 -4.53
C LYS A 120 -2.38 -0.68 -4.14
N ILE A 121 -3.62 -0.84 -4.54
CA ILE A 121 -4.69 0.13 -4.30
C ILE A 121 -5.71 -0.38 -3.28
N TRP A 122 -6.39 0.55 -2.62
CA TRP A 122 -7.56 0.28 -1.80
C TRP A 122 -8.77 1.04 -2.35
N VAL A 123 -9.80 0.30 -2.74
CA VAL A 123 -11.03 0.83 -3.34
C VAL A 123 -12.21 0.02 -2.82
N ASN A 124 -13.30 0.67 -2.41
CA ASN A 124 -14.51 0.01 -1.93
C ASN A 124 -14.29 -1.02 -0.81
N GLY A 125 -13.35 -0.75 0.10
CA GLY A 125 -13.07 -1.61 1.25
C GLY A 125 -12.23 -2.85 0.96
N VAL A 126 -11.69 -2.98 -0.26
CA VAL A 126 -10.85 -4.11 -0.66
C VAL A 126 -9.56 -3.64 -1.33
N THR A 127 -8.52 -4.47 -1.27
CA THR A 127 -7.29 -4.26 -2.02
C THR A 127 -7.40 -4.80 -3.45
N ASP A 128 -6.72 -4.13 -4.38
CA ASP A 128 -6.50 -4.57 -5.77
C ASP A 128 -5.16 -3.99 -6.27
N GLU A 129 -4.82 -4.21 -7.54
CA GLU A 129 -3.57 -3.78 -8.15
C GLU A 129 -3.86 -3.05 -9.46
N GLN A 130 -3.23 -1.88 -9.67
CA GLN A 130 -3.50 -1.04 -10.84
C GLN A 130 -2.30 -0.19 -11.21
N TYR A 131 -1.95 -0.19 -12.48
CA TYR A 131 -1.02 0.79 -13.04
C TYR A 131 -1.64 2.19 -12.98
N ILE A 132 -0.94 3.13 -12.37
CA ILE A 132 -1.32 4.56 -12.37
C ILE A 132 -0.10 5.35 -12.80
N PRO A 133 -0.12 6.01 -13.97
CA PRO A 133 1.02 6.72 -14.51
C PRO A 133 1.56 7.77 -13.53
N ALA A 134 2.87 7.75 -13.29
CA ALA A 134 3.56 8.76 -12.48
C ALA A 134 3.77 10.09 -13.22
N GLY A 135 3.56 10.14 -14.55
CA GLY A 135 3.82 11.32 -15.36
C GLY A 135 3.12 11.32 -16.73
N PRO A 136 3.08 12.49 -17.40
CA PRO A 136 2.24 12.72 -18.58
C PRO A 136 2.72 12.02 -19.86
N GLY A 137 3.98 11.56 -19.92
CA GLY A 137 4.58 10.96 -21.12
C GLY A 137 3.97 9.62 -21.54
N TYR A 138 3.34 8.89 -20.62
CA TYR A 138 2.69 7.61 -20.89
C TYR A 138 1.38 7.77 -21.69
N CYS A 139 0.73 8.93 -21.60
CA CYS A 139 -0.62 9.15 -22.09
C CYS A 139 -0.66 9.90 -23.41
N THR A 140 0.04 9.38 -24.40
CA THR A 140 0.10 9.93 -25.76
C THR A 140 -0.48 8.93 -26.77
N GLY A 141 -0.91 9.42 -27.94
CA GLY A 141 -1.47 8.56 -28.99
C GLY A 141 -2.72 7.79 -28.54
N GLU A 142 -2.82 6.52 -28.95
CA GLU A 142 -4.00 5.68 -28.74
C GLU A 142 -4.33 5.45 -27.25
N GLN A 143 -3.32 5.48 -26.38
CA GLN A 143 -3.45 5.26 -24.94
C GLN A 143 -4.07 6.46 -24.21
N GLN A 144 -4.14 7.65 -24.82
CA GLN A 144 -4.67 8.85 -24.19
C GLN A 144 -6.11 8.70 -23.68
N SER A 145 -6.89 7.83 -24.33
CA SER A 145 -8.29 7.56 -23.97
C SER A 145 -8.47 6.49 -22.90
N SER A 146 -7.41 5.79 -22.48
CA SER A 146 -7.49 4.71 -21.49
C SER A 146 -7.92 5.20 -20.11
N ASP A 147 -8.44 4.29 -19.28
CA ASP A 147 -8.79 4.60 -17.90
C ASP A 147 -7.54 4.93 -17.05
N GLU A 148 -6.41 4.28 -17.33
CA GLU A 148 -5.11 4.58 -16.72
C GLU A 148 -4.72 6.05 -16.91
N CYS A 149 -4.95 6.58 -18.12
CA CYS A 149 -4.62 7.95 -18.47
C CYS A 149 -5.60 9.00 -17.94
N ALA A 150 -6.74 8.56 -17.41
CA ALA A 150 -7.65 9.45 -16.69
C ALA A 150 -7.25 9.63 -15.22
N MET A 151 -6.33 8.82 -14.70
CA MET A 151 -5.91 8.85 -13.29
C MET A 151 -4.62 9.66 -13.08
N THR A 152 -4.46 10.21 -11.88
CA THR A 152 -3.25 10.94 -11.48
C THR A 152 -2.99 10.74 -10.00
N VAL A 153 -1.74 10.43 -9.64
CA VAL A 153 -1.29 10.39 -8.24
C VAL A 153 -1.22 11.81 -7.70
N LEU A 154 -1.93 12.06 -6.61
CA LEU A 154 -1.93 13.34 -5.89
C LEU A 154 -0.97 13.31 -4.70
N GLU A 155 -0.91 12.18 -3.99
CA GLU A 155 -0.05 11.98 -2.82
C GLU A 155 0.54 10.58 -2.81
N GLN A 156 1.82 10.50 -2.44
CA GLN A 156 2.56 9.24 -2.29
C GLN A 156 2.29 8.63 -0.92
N PRO A 157 2.19 7.28 -0.82
CA PRO A 157 2.14 6.61 0.47
C PRO A 157 3.50 6.66 1.17
N ASP A 158 3.47 6.58 2.50
CA ASP A 158 4.67 6.30 3.31
C ASP A 158 4.62 4.82 3.72
N VAL A 159 5.73 4.11 3.49
CA VAL A 159 5.84 2.68 3.74
C VAL A 159 7.10 2.36 4.53
N VAL A 160 7.00 1.39 5.43
CA VAL A 160 8.11 0.83 6.20
C VAL A 160 8.14 -0.67 5.94
N TRP A 161 9.32 -1.23 5.66
CA TRP A 161 9.49 -2.67 5.60
C TRP A 161 10.16 -3.16 6.87
N TRP A 162 9.49 -4.06 7.58
CA TRP A 162 10.05 -4.80 8.71
C TRP A 162 10.42 -6.21 8.26
N ALA A 163 11.67 -6.61 8.40
CA ALA A 163 12.12 -7.97 8.17
C ALA A 163 12.31 -8.70 9.50
N LYS A 164 11.81 -9.94 9.57
CA LYS A 164 12.11 -10.85 10.68
C LYS A 164 13.29 -11.72 10.30
N VAL A 165 14.30 -11.76 11.16
CA VAL A 165 15.51 -12.56 10.94
C VAL A 165 15.80 -13.44 12.14
N ARG A 166 16.62 -14.46 11.93
CA ARG A 166 17.11 -15.38 12.95
C ARG A 166 18.60 -15.58 12.81
N ASP A 167 19.33 -15.55 13.92
CA ASP A 167 20.77 -15.80 13.94
C ASP A 167 21.13 -17.29 14.10
N ALA A 168 22.43 -17.59 14.07
CA ALA A 168 22.95 -18.95 14.26
C ALA A 168 22.66 -19.56 15.66
N LEU A 169 22.35 -18.72 16.65
CA LEU A 169 21.97 -19.15 18.00
C LEU A 169 20.45 -19.39 18.13
N GLY A 170 19.68 -19.15 17.08
CA GLY A 170 18.23 -19.31 17.06
C GLY A 170 17.46 -18.14 17.67
N ARG A 171 18.11 -17.00 17.95
CA ARG A 171 17.45 -15.77 18.40
C ARG A 171 16.74 -15.14 17.22
N GLU A 172 15.50 -14.68 17.43
CA GLU A 172 14.72 -14.00 16.41
C GLU A 172 14.51 -12.53 16.76
N GLY A 173 14.41 -11.69 15.75
CA GLY A 173 14.13 -10.28 15.92
C GLY A 173 13.74 -9.60 14.61
N TRP A 174 13.27 -8.38 14.73
CA TRP A 174 12.76 -7.54 13.65
C TRP A 174 13.65 -6.33 13.43
N THR A 175 13.80 -5.92 12.18
CA THR A 175 14.49 -4.67 11.82
C THR A 175 13.82 -4.00 10.64
N ARG A 176 13.94 -2.68 10.59
CA ARG A 176 13.61 -1.87 9.41
C ARG A 176 14.84 -1.37 8.65
N GLU A 177 16.02 -1.57 9.22
CA GLU A 177 17.34 -1.21 8.65
C GLU A 177 17.78 -2.31 7.65
N VAL A 178 16.89 -2.64 6.72
CA VAL A 178 17.06 -3.75 5.77
C VAL A 178 18.15 -3.49 4.72
N ASP A 179 18.54 -2.24 4.53
CA ASP A 179 19.68 -1.79 3.73
C ASP A 179 21.03 -2.10 4.39
N HIS A 180 21.03 -2.52 5.66
CA HIS A 180 22.22 -3.06 6.33
C HIS A 180 22.53 -4.51 5.94
N PHE A 181 21.72 -5.13 5.09
CA PHE A 181 21.83 -6.54 4.72
C PHE A 181 22.07 -6.72 3.22
N GLY A 182 22.96 -7.65 2.91
CA GLY A 182 23.23 -8.13 1.56
C GLY A 182 22.54 -9.45 1.27
N ASN A 183 22.65 -9.89 0.01
CA ASN A 183 22.03 -11.13 -0.47
C ASN A 183 20.50 -11.17 -0.27
N ILE A 184 19.84 -10.00 -0.29
CA ILE A 184 18.40 -9.86 -0.07
C ILE A 184 17.56 -10.15 -1.32
N ASP A 185 18.17 -10.22 -2.52
CA ASP A 185 17.48 -10.40 -3.80
C ASP A 185 18.11 -11.46 -4.73
N ALA A 186 17.28 -12.13 -5.53
CA ALA A 186 17.72 -13.16 -6.47
C ALA A 186 17.97 -12.64 -7.90
N CYS A 187 17.97 -11.33 -8.12
CA CYS A 187 18.10 -10.73 -9.44
C CYS A 187 19.56 -10.47 -9.85
N GLY A 188 20.53 -10.46 -8.91
CA GLY A 188 21.96 -10.46 -9.25
C GLY A 188 22.89 -9.95 -8.18
#